data_AF-A0A1K1LPV2-F1
#
_entry.id   AF-A0A1K1LPV2-F1
#
_cell.length_a   1.000
_cell.length_b   1.000
_cell.length_c   1.000
_cell.angle_alpha   90.00
_cell.angle_beta   90.00
_cell.angle_gamma   90.00
#
_symmetry.space_group_name_H-M   'P 1'
#
loop_
_entity.id
_entity.type
_entity.pdbx_description
1 polymer ?
#
loop_
_entity_poly.entity_id
_entity_poly.type
_entity_poly.pdbx_seq_one_letter_code
_entity_poly.pdbx_strand_id
1 'polypeptide(L)'
;MKHLHYFASVIFVLLILGSCGTGKNTVPDAGKVAALDSLVRQKNFRVENQWAYPMVTNAMMQVGALLGPMNNAQRINLMGNPNYLEIKGDSVKAELPYFGERQMGGGYNPDGQGIKLDGKISGWDLSYIEKKNLYRVKFRAGQNSESLNIILELYPNNRTMLMINSTQRNPISYEGTVKASDKD
;
A
#
# COMPACT_ATOMS: atom_id res chain seq x y z
N MET A 1 -41.54 3.37 -47.96
CA MET A 1 -41.54 3.69 -46.51
C MET A 1 -40.74 2.70 -45.65
N LYS A 2 -40.81 1.38 -45.87
CA LYS A 2 -40.04 0.37 -45.11
C LYS A 2 -38.51 0.53 -45.18
N HIS A 3 -37.97 0.94 -46.33
CA HIS A 3 -36.52 1.19 -46.49
C HIS A 3 -36.00 2.41 -45.72
N LEU A 4 -36.85 3.44 -45.52
CA LEU A 4 -36.50 4.62 -44.72
C LEU A 4 -36.45 4.29 -43.23
N HIS A 5 -37.31 3.37 -42.77
CA HIS A 5 -37.29 2.87 -41.39
C HIS A 5 -36.10 1.94 -41.14
N TYR A 6 -35.71 1.12 -42.13
CA TYR A 6 -34.48 0.33 -42.05
C TYR A 6 -33.23 1.20 -41.96
N PHE A 7 -33.15 2.27 -42.75
CA PHE A 7 -32.03 3.22 -42.71
C PHE A 7 -31.95 3.95 -41.36
N ALA A 8 -33.09 4.38 -40.83
CA ALA A 8 -33.16 5.01 -39.51
C ALA A 8 -32.75 4.05 -38.37
N SER A 9 -33.15 2.77 -38.47
CA SER A 9 -32.81 1.75 -37.47
C SER A 9 -31.32 1.39 -37.48
N VAL A 10 -30.68 1.35 -38.66
CA VAL A 10 -29.23 1.11 -38.79
C VAL A 10 -28.41 2.28 -38.23
N ILE A 11 -28.85 3.53 -38.47
CA ILE A 11 -28.19 4.73 -37.91
C ILE A 11 -28.32 4.77 -36.38
N PHE A 12 -29.46 4.35 -35.83
CA PHE A 12 -29.67 4.31 -34.38
C PHE A 12 -28.77 3.26 -33.70
N VAL A 13 -28.52 2.11 -34.33
CA VAL A 13 -27.61 1.06 -33.81
C VAL A 13 -26.13 1.48 -33.87
N LEU A 14 -25.73 2.26 -34.88
CA LEU A 14 -24.37 2.79 -34.98
C LEU A 14 -24.02 3.84 -33.91
N LEU A 15 -25.01 4.57 -33.40
CA LEU A 15 -24.82 5.58 -32.35
C LEU A 15 -24.55 4.99 -30.95
N ILE A 16 -24.93 3.72 -30.72
CA ILE A 16 -24.79 3.06 -29.42
C ILE A 16 -23.37 2.48 -29.21
N LEU A 17 -22.58 2.36 -30.28
CA LEU A 17 -21.23 1.79 -30.23
C LEU A 17 -20.11 2.83 -29.98
N GLY A 18 -20.47 4.11 -29.82
CA GLY A 18 -19.51 5.21 -29.62
C GLY A 18 -19.15 5.54 -28.17
N SER A 19 -19.70 4.85 -27.18
CA SER A 19 -19.48 5.16 -25.75
C SER A 19 -18.42 4.26 -25.10
N CYS A 20 -17.23 4.19 -25.70
CA CYS A 20 -16.01 3.83 -24.99
C CYS A 20 -15.17 5.10 -24.82
N GLY A 21 -15.56 5.95 -23.87
CA GLY A 21 -14.70 7.01 -23.39
C GLY A 21 -13.53 6.40 -22.63
N THR A 22 -12.37 6.30 -23.27
CA THR A 22 -11.11 5.96 -22.59
C THR A 22 -10.94 6.91 -21.41
N GLY A 23 -10.90 6.35 -20.20
CA GLY A 23 -10.66 7.10 -18.97
C GLY A 23 -9.40 7.95 -19.15
N LYS A 24 -9.54 9.27 -19.02
CA LYS A 24 -8.44 10.21 -19.21
C LYS A 24 -7.36 9.84 -18.18
N ASN A 25 -6.20 9.40 -18.67
CA ASN A 25 -4.98 9.37 -17.86
C ASN A 25 -4.73 10.81 -17.41
N THR A 26 -5.16 11.16 -16.20
CA THR A 26 -4.95 12.49 -15.66
C THR A 26 -3.45 12.68 -15.53
N VAL A 27 -2.89 13.60 -16.31
CA VAL A 27 -1.50 14.03 -16.15
C VAL A 27 -1.33 14.44 -14.68
N PRO A 28 -0.38 13.85 -13.96
CA PRO A 28 -0.11 14.20 -12.58
C PRO A 28 0.21 15.69 -12.47
N ASP A 29 -0.47 16.36 -11.55
CA ASP A 29 -0.18 17.77 -11.22
C ASP A 29 1.30 17.91 -10.86
N ALA A 30 2.05 18.68 -11.66
CA ALA A 30 3.49 18.87 -11.49
C ALA A 30 3.86 19.39 -10.09
N GLY A 31 2.99 20.19 -9.47
CA GLY A 31 3.18 20.66 -8.10
C GLY A 31 3.17 19.53 -7.07
N LYS A 32 2.28 18.54 -7.25
CA LYS A 32 2.21 17.37 -6.36
C LYS A 32 3.41 16.44 -6.52
N VAL A 33 3.92 16.31 -7.74
CA VAL A 33 5.14 15.53 -8.00
C VAL A 33 6.35 16.17 -7.31
N ALA A 34 6.51 17.49 -7.44
CA ALA A 34 7.61 18.23 -6.80
C ALA A 34 7.56 18.18 -5.25
N ALA A 35 6.35 18.30 -4.69
CA ALA A 35 6.14 18.17 -3.26
C ALA A 35 6.52 16.76 -2.75
N LEU A 36 6.13 15.71 -3.49
CA LEU A 36 6.50 14.35 -3.15
C LEU A 36 8.01 14.06 -3.31
N ASP A 37 8.64 14.58 -4.36
CA ASP A 37 10.10 14.47 -4.55
C ASP A 37 10.85 15.03 -3.34
N SER A 38 10.47 16.24 -2.91
CA SER A 38 11.04 16.90 -1.75
C SER A 38 10.86 16.06 -0.48
N LEU A 39 9.66 15.54 -0.25
CA LEU A 39 9.30 14.73 0.91
C LEU A 39 10.15 13.44 0.99
N VAL A 40 10.26 12.71 -0.12
CA VAL A 40 10.97 11.42 -0.17
C VAL A 40 12.49 11.63 -0.07
N ARG A 41 13.05 12.65 -0.72
CA ARG A 41 14.49 12.95 -0.67
C ARG A 41 14.96 13.43 0.69
N GLN A 42 14.11 14.15 1.44
CA GLN A 42 14.42 14.60 2.79
C GLN A 42 14.48 13.45 3.80
N LYS A 43 13.98 12.25 3.45
CA LYS A 43 13.85 11.10 4.37
C LYS A 43 13.21 11.50 5.71
N ASN A 44 12.19 12.35 5.66
CA ASN A 44 11.50 12.85 6.83
C ASN A 44 10.00 12.83 6.60
N PHE A 45 9.40 11.65 6.73
CA PHE A 45 8.01 11.43 6.41
C PHE A 45 7.41 10.31 7.24
N ARG A 46 6.09 10.35 7.36
CA ARG A 46 5.29 9.36 8.08
C ARG A 46 4.17 8.86 7.19
N VAL A 47 4.02 7.56 7.13
CA VAL A 47 2.92 6.84 6.48
C VAL A 47 1.97 6.36 7.55
N GLU A 48 0.70 6.67 7.40
CA GLU A 48 -0.42 6.16 8.20
C GLU A 48 -1.25 5.23 7.32
N ASN A 49 -1.53 4.01 7.78
CA ASN A 49 -2.13 2.96 6.95
C ASN A 49 -3.60 2.74 7.31
N GLN A 50 -4.51 2.80 6.35
CA GLN A 50 -5.93 2.56 6.60
C GLN A 50 -6.32 1.10 6.38
N TRP A 51 -5.56 0.36 5.57
CA TRP A 51 -5.87 -1.02 5.20
C TRP A 51 -4.64 -1.92 5.25
N ALA A 52 -4.83 -3.16 5.69
CA ALA A 52 -3.88 -4.26 5.51
C ALA A 52 -4.42 -5.27 4.49
N TYR A 53 -3.50 -5.84 3.71
CA TYR A 53 -3.72 -6.88 2.72
C TYR A 53 -2.81 -8.08 3.03
N PRO A 54 -3.30 -9.03 3.85
CA PRO A 54 -2.60 -10.27 4.16
C PRO A 54 -2.43 -11.17 2.95
N MET A 55 -1.44 -12.07 3.01
CA MET A 55 -1.42 -13.22 2.12
C MET A 55 -2.61 -14.13 2.43
N VAL A 56 -3.45 -14.38 1.43
CA VAL A 56 -4.63 -15.24 1.57
C VAL A 56 -4.19 -16.70 1.60
N THR A 57 -4.24 -17.32 2.76
CA THR A 57 -3.98 -18.74 2.96
C THR A 57 -5.24 -19.48 3.40
N ASN A 58 -5.20 -20.81 3.38
CA ASN A 58 -6.30 -21.62 3.90
C ASN A 58 -6.60 -21.31 5.37
N ALA A 59 -5.57 -21.10 6.19
CA ALA A 59 -5.74 -20.71 7.59
C ALA A 59 -6.43 -19.34 7.71
N MET A 60 -6.02 -18.36 6.88
CA MET A 60 -6.63 -17.03 6.88
C MET A 60 -8.11 -17.06 6.48
N MET A 61 -8.47 -17.92 5.52
CA MET A 61 -9.86 -18.12 5.11
C MET A 61 -10.72 -18.73 6.23
N GLN A 62 -10.17 -19.66 7.03
CA GLN A 62 -10.88 -20.29 8.14
C GLN A 62 -11.20 -19.31 9.27
N VAL A 63 -10.30 -18.35 9.53
CA VAL A 63 -10.51 -17.32 10.56
C VAL A 63 -11.25 -16.09 10.05
N GLY A 64 -11.61 -16.04 8.76
CA GLY A 64 -12.24 -14.87 8.13
C GLY A 64 -13.52 -14.41 8.83
N ALA A 65 -14.33 -15.34 9.32
CA ALA A 65 -15.57 -15.04 10.05
C ALA A 65 -15.33 -14.38 11.43
N LEU A 66 -14.12 -14.48 11.98
CA LEU A 66 -13.73 -13.92 13.27
C LEU A 66 -13.18 -12.49 13.17
N LEU A 67 -12.92 -11.99 11.96
CA LEU A 67 -12.27 -10.69 11.74
C LEU A 67 -13.20 -9.49 11.97
N GLY A 68 -14.48 -9.73 12.25
CA GLY A 68 -15.47 -8.69 12.50
C GLY A 68 -15.99 -8.02 11.22
N PRO A 69 -16.91 -7.06 11.36
CA PRO A 69 -17.57 -6.41 10.22
C PRO A 69 -16.58 -5.60 9.38
N MET A 70 -16.83 -5.56 8.06
CA MET A 70 -15.99 -4.88 7.04
C MET A 70 -14.59 -5.47 6.81
N ASN A 71 -14.23 -6.56 7.50
CA ASN A 71 -12.97 -7.26 7.33
C ASN A 71 -13.17 -8.60 6.64
N ASN A 72 -12.16 -9.06 5.93
CA ASN A 72 -12.08 -10.43 5.41
C ASN A 72 -10.61 -10.86 5.29
N ALA A 73 -10.39 -12.11 4.88
CA ALA A 73 -9.04 -12.69 4.75
C ALA A 73 -8.11 -11.92 3.79
N GLN A 74 -8.66 -11.12 2.86
CA GLN A 74 -7.92 -10.36 1.86
C GLN A 74 -7.69 -8.90 2.28
N ARG A 75 -8.56 -8.33 3.12
CA ARG A 75 -8.56 -6.91 3.43
C ARG A 75 -9.06 -6.66 4.85
N ILE A 76 -8.25 -5.95 5.62
CA ILE A 76 -8.52 -5.65 7.03
C ILE A 76 -8.41 -4.15 7.26
N ASN A 77 -9.43 -3.58 7.88
CA ASN A 77 -9.49 -2.19 8.28
C ASN A 77 -8.61 -1.96 9.52
N LEU A 78 -7.73 -0.97 9.46
CA LEU A 78 -6.81 -0.64 10.54
C LEU A 78 -7.25 0.57 11.36
N MET A 79 -8.36 1.22 10.99
CA MET A 79 -8.90 2.38 11.67
C MET A 79 -9.06 2.12 13.17
N GLY A 80 -8.57 3.05 13.99
CA GLY A 80 -8.61 2.95 15.45
C GLY A 80 -7.46 2.16 16.09
N ASN A 81 -6.56 1.54 15.30
CA ASN A 81 -5.35 0.89 15.79
C ASN A 81 -4.09 1.69 15.37
N PRO A 82 -3.00 1.70 16.15
CA PRO A 82 -1.71 2.20 15.68
C PRO A 82 -1.28 1.46 14.41
N ASN A 83 -0.99 2.18 13.32
CA ASN A 83 -0.72 1.57 12.01
C ASN A 83 0.22 2.43 11.14
N TYR A 84 1.43 2.71 11.61
CA TYR A 84 2.32 3.66 10.94
C TYR A 84 3.70 3.10 10.57
N LEU A 85 4.33 3.77 9.61
CA LEU A 85 5.76 3.69 9.32
C LEU A 85 6.33 5.10 9.19
N GLU A 86 7.37 5.40 9.93
CA GLU A 86 8.02 6.70 9.99
C GLU A 86 9.50 6.59 9.65
N ILE A 87 9.95 7.45 8.74
CA ILE A 87 11.35 7.58 8.35
C ILE A 87 11.85 8.95 8.82
N LYS A 88 12.94 8.95 9.60
CA LYS A 88 13.69 10.14 10.00
C LYS A 88 15.19 9.91 9.75
N GLY A 89 15.68 10.46 8.64
CA GLY A 89 17.05 10.23 8.16
C GLY A 89 17.28 8.74 7.86
N ASP A 90 18.22 8.11 8.56
CA ASP A 90 18.51 6.68 8.44
C ASP A 90 17.85 5.83 9.52
N SER A 91 16.85 6.39 10.21
CA SER A 91 16.09 5.69 11.26
C SER A 91 14.67 5.39 10.77
N VAL A 92 14.15 4.23 11.18
CA VAL A 92 12.78 3.81 10.93
C VAL A 92 12.10 3.45 12.24
N LYS A 93 10.88 3.96 12.41
CA LYS A 93 9.95 3.53 13.45
C LYS A 93 8.67 3.01 12.81
N ALA A 94 8.15 1.90 13.29
CA ALA A 94 6.89 1.38 12.78
C ALA A 94 6.13 0.60 13.84
N GLU A 95 4.81 0.73 13.83
CA GLU A 95 3.88 -0.15 14.52
C GLU A 95 2.82 -0.58 13.52
N LEU A 96 2.90 -1.83 13.07
CA LEU A 96 2.05 -2.37 12.02
C LEU A 96 1.35 -3.64 12.52
N PRO A 97 0.01 -3.63 12.64
CA PRO A 97 -0.75 -4.82 12.95
C PRO A 97 -0.51 -5.90 11.89
N TYR A 98 -0.14 -7.11 12.32
CA TYR A 98 0.13 -8.22 11.41
C TYR A 98 -1.03 -9.21 11.42
N PHE A 99 -1.51 -9.57 10.23
CA PHE A 99 -2.54 -10.58 10.05
C PHE A 99 -2.02 -11.60 9.05
N GLY A 100 -1.92 -12.85 9.47
CA GLY A 100 -1.33 -13.91 8.68
C GLY A 100 -0.60 -14.92 9.56
N GLU A 101 0.24 -15.73 8.95
CA GLU A 101 0.94 -16.81 9.64
C GLU A 101 2.42 -16.49 9.80
N ARG A 102 2.93 -16.79 11.00
CA ARG A 102 4.36 -16.81 11.29
C ARG A 102 4.85 -18.26 11.20
N GLN A 103 5.69 -18.53 10.19
CA GLN A 103 6.18 -19.87 9.89
C GLN A 103 7.43 -20.24 10.71
N MET A 104 8.18 -19.25 11.18
CA MET A 104 9.39 -19.45 11.97
C MET A 104 9.54 -18.40 13.06
N GLY A 105 10.17 -18.78 14.17
CA GLY A 105 10.27 -17.92 15.35
C GLY A 105 8.92 -17.67 16.03
N GLY A 106 8.94 -16.88 17.10
CA GLY A 106 7.76 -16.62 17.93
C GLY A 106 7.84 -17.38 19.26
N GLY A 107 8.08 -16.63 20.34
CA GLY A 107 7.81 -17.12 21.70
C GLY A 107 6.40 -16.73 22.14
N TYR A 108 6.01 -17.15 23.34
CA TYR A 108 4.77 -16.76 24.04
C TYR A 108 4.74 -15.28 24.46
N ASN A 109 5.39 -14.38 23.73
CA ASN A 109 5.47 -12.98 24.11
C ASN A 109 4.37 -12.16 23.43
N PRO A 110 3.44 -11.52 24.16
CA PRO A 110 2.37 -10.68 23.60
C PRO A 110 2.87 -9.53 22.73
N ASP A 111 4.12 -9.09 22.89
CA ASP A 111 4.76 -8.07 22.04
C ASP A 111 5.02 -8.52 20.59
N GLY A 112 4.94 -9.82 20.29
CA GLY A 112 5.25 -10.38 18.97
C GLY A 112 4.09 -10.42 17.97
N GLN A 113 2.91 -9.92 18.34
CA GLN A 113 1.70 -10.02 17.53
C GLN A 113 1.78 -9.19 16.24
N GLY A 114 2.25 -7.94 16.34
CA GLY A 114 2.47 -7.05 15.19
C GLY A 114 3.93 -7.04 14.69
N ILE A 115 4.19 -6.18 13.71
CA ILE A 115 5.53 -5.79 13.28
C ILE A 115 5.86 -4.47 13.97
N LYS A 116 6.86 -4.48 14.87
CA LYS A 116 7.38 -3.28 15.51
C LYS A 116 8.80 -3.02 15.02
N LEU A 117 9.09 -1.80 14.60
CA LEU A 117 10.44 -1.38 14.24
C LEU A 117 10.80 -0.17 15.08
N ASP A 118 11.99 -0.20 15.67
CA ASP A 118 12.65 0.97 16.22
C ASP A 118 14.15 0.77 16.02
N GLY A 119 14.69 1.39 14.98
CA GLY A 119 16.09 1.15 14.64
C GLY A 119 16.55 1.80 13.35
N LYS A 120 17.69 1.29 12.84
CA LYS A 120 18.34 1.82 11.65
C LYS A 120 17.92 1.08 10.40
N ILE A 121 17.86 1.85 9.32
CA ILE A 121 17.64 1.37 7.97
C ILE A 121 18.94 0.78 7.44
N SER A 122 18.87 -0.38 6.79
CA SER A 122 19.97 -1.00 6.06
C SER A 122 19.68 -1.00 4.56
N GLY A 123 20.56 -0.36 3.80
CA GLY A 123 20.36 -0.08 2.38
C GLY A 123 19.27 0.97 2.13
N TRP A 124 19.34 1.66 0.99
CA TRP A 124 18.32 2.61 0.56
C TRP A 124 18.34 2.72 -0.97
N ASP A 125 17.37 2.10 -1.61
CA ASP A 125 17.18 2.16 -3.06
C ASP A 125 15.95 3.01 -3.37
N LEU A 126 16.20 4.24 -3.83
CA LEU A 126 15.17 5.19 -4.25
C LEU A 126 15.13 5.24 -5.77
N SER A 127 13.98 4.92 -6.34
CA SER A 127 13.73 4.98 -7.78
C SER A 127 12.43 5.71 -8.10
N TYR A 128 12.42 6.49 -9.18
CA TYR A 128 11.20 7.05 -9.74
C TYR A 128 10.73 6.16 -10.89
N ILE A 129 9.47 5.71 -10.83
CA ILE A 129 8.89 4.78 -11.81
C ILE A 129 8.01 5.57 -12.76
N GLU A 130 8.59 6.10 -13.83
CA GLU A 130 7.93 7.00 -14.80
C GLU A 130 6.58 6.45 -15.30
N LYS A 131 6.53 5.18 -15.70
CA LYS A 131 5.32 4.52 -16.22
C LYS A 131 4.15 4.51 -15.24
N LYS A 132 4.42 4.52 -13.94
CA LYS A 132 3.41 4.52 -12.89
C LYS A 132 3.31 5.87 -12.16
N ASN A 133 4.22 6.80 -12.47
CA ASN A 133 4.34 8.09 -11.83
C ASN A 133 4.30 7.97 -10.30
N LEU A 134 5.27 7.23 -9.75
CA LEU A 134 5.42 7.02 -8.30
C LEU A 134 6.90 6.96 -7.92
N TYR A 135 7.20 7.27 -6.67
CA TYR A 135 8.49 6.93 -6.06
C TYR A 135 8.40 5.55 -5.44
N ARG A 136 9.42 4.72 -5.64
CA ARG A 136 9.60 3.45 -4.95
C ARG A 136 10.86 3.50 -4.12
N VAL A 137 10.70 3.27 -2.83
CA VAL A 137 11.78 3.12 -1.86
C VAL A 137 11.88 1.64 -1.49
N LYS A 138 13.08 1.07 -1.54
CA LYS A 138 13.35 -0.26 -0.99
C LYS A 138 14.44 -0.17 0.07
N PHE A 139 14.22 -0.82 1.19
CA PHE A 139 15.21 -0.89 2.27
C PHE A 139 14.99 -2.12 3.14
N ARG A 140 15.92 -2.37 4.06
CA ARG A 140 15.81 -3.41 5.07
C ARG A 140 15.75 -2.80 6.46
N ALA A 141 14.99 -3.45 7.33
CA ALA A 141 14.96 -3.18 8.75
C ALA A 141 14.74 -4.50 9.46
N GLY A 142 15.05 -4.59 10.75
CA GLY A 142 14.82 -5.81 11.51
C GLY A 142 14.57 -5.52 12.97
N GLN A 143 13.93 -6.48 13.62
CA GLN A 143 13.73 -6.51 15.06
C GLN A 143 14.13 -7.89 15.56
N ASN A 144 15.03 -7.95 16.54
CA ASN A 144 15.57 -9.21 17.07
C ASN A 144 16.17 -10.09 15.93
N SER A 145 15.68 -11.32 15.78
CA SER A 145 16.08 -12.25 14.71
C SER A 145 15.24 -12.13 13.43
N GLU A 146 14.24 -11.26 13.40
CA GLU A 146 13.35 -11.07 12.24
C GLU A 146 13.89 -9.94 11.35
N SER A 147 14.32 -10.31 10.14
CA SER A 147 14.70 -9.36 9.09
C SER A 147 13.55 -9.14 8.12
N LEU A 148 13.29 -7.88 7.78
CA LEU A 148 12.23 -7.41 6.90
C LEU A 148 12.81 -6.71 5.68
N ASN A 149 12.38 -7.12 4.49
CA ASN A 149 12.57 -6.38 3.25
C ASN A 149 11.31 -5.54 3.01
N ILE A 150 11.49 -4.22 2.95
CA ILE A 150 10.40 -3.25 2.87
C ILE A 150 10.45 -2.57 1.51
N ILE A 151 9.30 -2.52 0.83
CA ILE A 151 9.10 -1.79 -0.41
C ILE A 151 7.95 -0.81 -0.18
N LEU A 152 8.24 0.49 -0.30
CA LEU A 152 7.26 1.56 -0.17
C LEU A 152 7.08 2.25 -1.52
N GLU A 153 5.87 2.21 -2.05
CA GLU A 153 5.47 3.03 -3.20
C GLU A 153 4.71 4.26 -2.71
N LEU A 154 5.11 5.44 -3.19
CA LEU A 154 4.47 6.71 -2.88
C LEU A 154 3.98 7.38 -4.16
N TYR A 155 2.70 7.75 -4.17
CA TYR A 155 2.02 8.35 -5.31
C TYR A 155 1.84 9.86 -5.10
N PRO A 156 1.84 10.70 -6.15
CA PRO A 156 1.68 12.15 -6.02
C PRO A 156 0.35 12.61 -5.40
N ASN A 157 -0.66 11.74 -5.32
CA ASN A 157 -1.88 12.00 -4.57
C ASN A 157 -1.75 11.67 -3.06
N ASN A 158 -0.52 11.56 -2.57
CA ASN A 158 -0.12 11.15 -1.22
C ASN A 158 -0.54 9.74 -0.81
N ARG A 159 -1.10 8.92 -1.71
CA ARG A 159 -1.35 7.51 -1.40
C ARG A 159 -0.06 6.74 -1.32
N THR A 160 -0.07 5.65 -0.56
CA THR A 160 1.06 4.75 -0.40
C THR A 160 0.64 3.29 -0.49
N MET A 161 1.56 2.46 -0.97
CA MET A 161 1.50 1.01 -0.85
C MET A 161 2.79 0.53 -0.20
N LEU A 162 2.68 -0.02 1.00
CA LEU A 162 3.79 -0.56 1.79
C LEU A 162 3.74 -2.09 1.73
N MET A 163 4.73 -2.73 1.13
CA MET A 163 4.86 -4.18 1.04
C MET A 163 6.00 -4.66 1.95
N ILE A 164 5.73 -5.68 2.76
CA ILE A 164 6.70 -6.24 3.69
C ILE A 164 6.88 -7.73 3.43
N ASN A 165 8.13 -8.13 3.20
CA ASN A 165 8.54 -9.53 3.18
C ASN A 165 9.40 -9.82 4.41
N SER A 166 8.97 -10.78 5.22
CA SER A 166 9.66 -11.18 6.44
C SER A 166 10.41 -12.51 6.23
N THR A 167 11.49 -12.69 6.98
CA THR A 167 12.18 -13.98 7.12
C THR A 167 11.40 -15.00 7.96
N GLN A 168 10.37 -14.56 8.67
CA GLN A 168 9.65 -15.37 9.67
C GLN A 168 8.13 -15.45 9.41
N ARG A 169 7.59 -14.52 8.62
CA ARG A 169 6.15 -14.34 8.42
C ARG A 169 5.79 -14.37 6.94
N ASN A 170 4.57 -14.80 6.64
CA ASN A 170 4.02 -14.63 5.30
C ASN A 170 3.95 -13.14 4.94
N PRO A 171 4.13 -12.78 3.65
CA PRO A 171 4.08 -11.40 3.19
C PRO A 171 2.77 -10.69 3.55
N ILE A 172 2.85 -9.38 3.76
CA ILE A 172 1.70 -8.52 4.00
C ILE A 172 1.94 -7.17 3.32
N SER A 173 0.86 -6.56 2.85
CA SER A 173 0.91 -5.19 2.33
C SER A 173 -0.04 -4.28 3.11
N TYR A 174 0.20 -2.97 3.04
CA TYR A 174 -0.62 -1.95 3.66
C TYR A 174 -0.85 -0.82 2.66
N GLU A 175 -2.07 -0.29 2.65
CA GLU A 175 -2.38 0.93 1.92
C GLU A 175 -2.57 2.06 2.89
N GLY A 176 -1.99 3.22 2.53
CA GLY A 176 -2.48 4.43 3.14
C GLY A 176 -1.98 5.73 2.58
N THR A 177 -1.55 6.64 3.46
CA THR A 177 -1.23 8.02 3.09
C THR A 177 0.05 8.50 3.74
N VAL A 178 0.84 9.28 3.00
CA VAL A 178 2.07 9.91 3.48
C VAL A 178 1.84 11.38 3.83
N LYS A 179 2.52 11.83 4.89
CA LYS A 179 2.70 13.23 5.29
C LYS A 179 4.15 13.49 5.70
N ALA A 180 4.53 14.76 5.77
CA ALA A 180 5.76 15.14 6.49
C ALA A 180 5.67 14.61 7.93
N SER A 181 6.76 14.05 8.44
CA SER A 181 6.81 13.68 9.85
C SER A 181 6.98 14.94 10.68
N ASP A 182 6.37 14.95 11.86
CA ASP A 182 6.45 16.07 12.78
C ASP A 182 7.91 16.30 13.19
N LYS A 183 8.30 17.58 13.25
CA LYS A 183 9.57 17.97 13.86
C LYS A 183 9.42 17.69 15.35
N ASP A 184 10.21 16.76 15.87
CA ASP A 184 10.36 16.59 17.31
C ASP A 184 10.92 17.88 17.93
#